data_AF-A0A431PSI1-F1
#
_entry.id   AF-A0A431PSI1-F1
#
_cell.length_a   1.000
_cell.length_b   1.000
_cell.length_c   1.000
_cell.angle_alpha   90.00
_cell.angle_beta   90.00
_cell.angle_gamma   90.00
#
_symmetry.space_group_name_H-M   'P 1'
#
loop_
_entity.id
_entity.type
_entity.pdbx_description
1 polymer ?
#
loop_
_entity_poly.entity_id
_entity_poly.type
_entity_poly.pdbx_seq_one_letter_code
_entity_poly.pdbx_strand_id
1 'polypeptide(L)'
;MTRGRLIWKILPALLSGPTLAALILLLPFGVLTGIYVALDPSMAMYEFTPEEELLIPFALLAALISAANVRLAVVMSRDRNAGRVFEATTDRYAGDPSGAQNVHGHPGKQFAQEFIDFLKAQDGARLEMGEPVGEDYGWGFAIGEKGFSPLWVAVAHAGKPLRDEPAEDYILAVTLEPPLLPWRRLAYKPDFALRDDIERRLIEFLYSRGVSFVTEAEDWVDPEPTSHPAPRF
;
A
#
# COMPACT_ATOMS: atom_id res chain seq x y z
N MET A 1 4.18 -2.51 27.56
CA MET A 1 5.26 -3.11 26.74
C MET A 1 5.05 -2.67 25.30
N THR A 2 6.01 -1.93 24.75
CA THR A 2 5.82 -0.98 23.63
C THR A 2 5.79 -1.64 22.24
N ARG A 3 4.60 -1.63 21.60
CA ARG A 3 4.33 -1.99 20.20
C ARG A 3 5.20 -1.24 19.16
N GLY A 4 5.70 -0.05 19.52
CA GLY A 4 6.58 0.74 18.65
C GLY A 4 7.90 0.07 18.25
N ARG A 5 8.39 -0.96 18.97
CA ARG A 5 9.67 -1.60 18.58
C ARG A 5 9.58 -2.67 17.49
N LEU A 6 8.39 -3.13 17.13
CA LEU A 6 8.25 -4.18 16.09
C LEU A 6 8.21 -3.57 14.68
N ILE A 7 7.49 -2.46 14.50
CA ILE A 7 7.35 -1.76 13.21
C ILE A 7 8.69 -1.14 12.78
N TRP A 8 9.45 -0.59 13.72
CA TRP A 8 10.81 -0.07 13.49
C TRP A 8 11.85 -1.13 13.11
N LYS A 9 11.57 -2.43 13.30
CA LYS A 9 12.45 -3.52 12.85
C LYS A 9 12.09 -4.05 11.47
N ILE A 10 10.86 -3.83 11.01
CA ILE A 10 10.36 -4.30 9.71
C ILE A 10 10.63 -3.24 8.63
N LEU A 11 10.55 -1.94 8.97
CA LEU A 11 10.81 -0.84 8.03
C LEU A 11 12.24 -0.83 7.43
N PRO A 12 13.33 -1.02 8.20
CA PRO A 12 14.69 -1.03 7.62
C PRO A 12 14.95 -2.25 6.70
N ALA A 13 14.22 -3.35 6.92
CA ALA A 13 14.30 -4.56 6.10
C ALA A 13 13.55 -4.43 4.77
N LEU A 14 12.54 -3.55 4.69
CA LEU A 14 11.76 -3.26 3.49
C LEU A 14 12.25 -2.03 2.70
N LEU A 15 12.96 -1.10 3.34
CA LEU A 15 13.35 0.19 2.72
C LEU A 15 14.77 0.29 2.16
N SER A 16 15.61 -0.73 2.30
CA SER A 16 16.90 -0.65 1.64
C SER A 16 16.77 -1.15 0.19
N GLY A 17 16.32 -0.26 -0.70
CA GLY A 17 16.41 -0.44 -2.16
C GLY A 17 17.76 -1.01 -2.63
N PRO A 18 18.91 -0.67 -2.00
CA PRO A 18 20.19 -1.33 -2.25
C PRO A 18 20.29 -2.77 -1.73
N THR A 19 19.67 -3.11 -0.60
CA THR A 19 19.68 -4.47 -0.03
C THR A 19 18.67 -5.37 -0.71
N LEU A 20 17.52 -4.86 -1.15
CA LEU A 20 16.58 -5.58 -2.01
C LEU A 20 17.15 -5.75 -3.42
N ALA A 21 17.85 -4.75 -3.96
CA ALA A 21 18.61 -4.90 -5.21
C ALA A 21 19.79 -5.87 -5.04
N ALA A 22 20.52 -5.84 -3.92
CA ALA A 22 21.56 -6.80 -3.60
C ALA A 22 20.99 -8.21 -3.37
N LEU A 23 19.83 -8.34 -2.72
CA LEU A 23 19.10 -9.61 -2.56
C LEU A 23 18.58 -10.11 -3.90
N ILE A 24 18.04 -9.26 -4.78
CA ILE A 24 17.65 -9.62 -6.15
C ILE A 24 18.87 -9.99 -7.02
N LEU A 25 20.05 -9.43 -6.73
CA LEU A 25 21.32 -9.80 -7.37
C LEU A 25 21.95 -11.06 -6.76
N LEU A 26 21.69 -11.39 -5.48
CA LEU A 26 22.30 -12.52 -4.74
C LEU A 26 21.40 -13.76 -4.62
N LEU A 27 20.07 -13.61 -4.57
CA LEU A 27 19.09 -14.70 -4.58
C LEU A 27 19.06 -15.57 -5.85
N PRO A 28 19.41 -15.09 -7.07
CA PRO A 28 19.32 -15.92 -8.26
C PRO A 28 20.24 -17.13 -8.19
N PHE A 29 21.39 -17.03 -7.52
CA PHE A 29 22.35 -18.12 -7.43
C PHE A 29 21.90 -19.27 -6.51
N GLY A 30 21.23 -18.98 -5.39
CA GLY A 30 20.78 -20.03 -4.47
C GLY A 30 19.46 -20.67 -4.90
N VAL A 31 18.53 -19.84 -5.38
CA VAL A 31 17.14 -20.27 -5.63
C VAL A 31 16.97 -20.88 -7.00
N LEU A 32 17.67 -20.42 -8.06
CA LEU A 32 17.60 -21.09 -9.36
C LEU A 32 18.31 -22.44 -9.32
N THR A 33 19.46 -22.55 -8.67
CA THR A 33 20.15 -23.84 -8.49
C THR A 33 19.28 -24.83 -7.70
N GLY A 34 18.54 -24.37 -6.69
CA GLY A 34 17.62 -25.20 -5.93
C GLY A 34 16.34 -25.61 -6.68
N ILE A 35 15.69 -24.66 -7.38
CA ILE A 35 14.45 -24.92 -8.13
C ILE A 35 14.72 -25.79 -9.37
N TYR A 36 15.86 -25.60 -10.04
CA TYR A 36 16.22 -26.33 -11.26
C TYR A 36 16.63 -27.78 -10.96
N VAL A 37 17.32 -28.03 -9.83
CA VAL A 37 17.64 -29.40 -9.35
C VAL A 37 16.40 -30.14 -8.81
N ALA A 38 15.43 -29.43 -8.24
CA ALA A 38 14.18 -30.02 -7.76
C ALA A 38 13.23 -30.44 -8.89
N LEU A 39 13.32 -29.79 -10.05
CA LEU A 39 12.47 -30.07 -11.21
C LEU A 39 13.04 -31.16 -12.14
N ASP A 40 14.36 -31.36 -12.18
CA ASP A 40 15.00 -32.50 -12.86
C ASP A 40 16.29 -32.95 -12.12
N PRO A 41 16.23 -34.03 -11.32
CA PRO A 41 17.38 -34.52 -10.56
C PRO A 41 18.56 -34.99 -11.42
N SER A 42 18.33 -35.29 -12.71
CA SER A 42 19.36 -35.78 -13.63
C SER A 42 20.26 -34.66 -14.19
N MET A 43 19.83 -33.40 -14.01
CA MET A 43 20.55 -32.18 -14.43
C MET A 43 21.58 -31.70 -13.41
N ALA A 44 21.72 -32.34 -12.25
CA ALA A 44 22.81 -32.06 -11.31
C ALA A 44 24.22 -32.30 -11.90
N MET A 45 24.31 -32.93 -13.08
CA MET A 45 25.54 -33.18 -13.83
C MET A 45 25.68 -32.37 -15.14
N TYR A 46 24.73 -31.51 -15.51
CA TYR A 46 24.85 -30.67 -16.71
C TYR A 46 25.34 -29.26 -16.36
N GLU A 47 26.26 -28.78 -17.18
CA GLU A 47 27.09 -27.61 -17.00
C GLU A 47 26.32 -26.39 -16.50
N PHE A 48 26.81 -25.82 -15.41
CA PHE A 48 26.49 -24.47 -14.97
C PHE A 48 26.54 -23.54 -16.18
N THR A 49 25.44 -22.84 -16.49
CA THR A 49 25.49 -21.72 -17.43
C THR A 49 26.62 -20.80 -16.95
N PRO A 50 27.64 -20.50 -17.78
CA PRO A 50 28.78 -19.72 -17.36
C PRO A 50 28.30 -18.40 -16.76
N GLU A 51 28.84 -18.01 -15.59
CA GLU A 51 28.44 -16.78 -14.89
C GLU A 51 28.48 -15.56 -15.83
N GLU A 52 29.42 -15.56 -16.76
CA GLU A 52 29.63 -14.56 -17.81
C GLU A 52 28.42 -14.38 -18.75
N GLU A 53 27.71 -15.47 -19.06
CA GLU A 53 26.53 -15.45 -19.93
C GLU A 53 25.28 -14.90 -19.20
N LEU A 54 25.25 -15.04 -17.87
CA LEU A 54 24.16 -14.54 -17.02
C LEU A 54 24.40 -13.08 -16.59
N LEU A 55 25.65 -12.63 -16.51
CA LEU A 55 26.01 -11.26 -16.10
C LEU A 55 25.30 -10.18 -16.92
N ILE A 56 25.23 -10.33 -18.25
CA ILE A 56 24.64 -9.31 -19.13
C ILE A 56 23.12 -9.17 -18.88
N PRO A 57 22.29 -10.24 -18.93
CA PRO A 57 20.88 -10.16 -18.57
C PRO A 57 20.61 -9.58 -17.18
N PHE A 58 21.41 -9.97 -16.16
CA PHE A 58 21.26 -9.45 -14.81
C PHE A 58 21.62 -7.97 -14.70
N ALA A 59 22.70 -7.53 -15.35
CA ALA A 59 23.08 -6.11 -15.40
C ALA A 59 21.98 -5.27 -16.06
N LEU A 60 21.38 -5.77 -17.15
CA LEU A 60 20.25 -5.12 -17.82
C LEU A 60 19.01 -5.05 -16.92
N LEU A 61 18.68 -6.13 -16.20
CA LEU A 61 17.56 -6.14 -15.26
C LEU A 61 17.79 -5.19 -14.09
N ALA A 62 19.00 -5.17 -13.52
CA ALA A 62 19.37 -4.25 -12.44
C ALA A 62 19.32 -2.79 -12.89
N ALA A 63 19.79 -2.49 -14.10
CA ALA A 63 19.68 -1.16 -14.70
C ALA A 63 18.22 -0.76 -14.91
N LEU A 64 17.37 -1.68 -15.39
CA LEU A 64 15.93 -1.44 -15.57
C LEU A 64 15.23 -1.14 -14.24
N ILE A 65 15.48 -1.94 -13.20
CA ILE A 65 14.93 -1.73 -11.85
C ILE A 65 15.39 -0.38 -11.30
N SER A 66 16.67 -0.04 -11.45
CA SER A 66 17.22 1.23 -10.98
C SER A 66 16.57 2.42 -11.68
N ALA A 67 16.49 2.39 -13.02
CA ALA A 67 15.84 3.44 -13.80
C ALA A 67 14.35 3.59 -13.44
N ALA A 68 13.65 2.46 -13.24
CA ALA A 68 12.26 2.44 -12.81
C ALA A 68 12.05 3.09 -11.44
N ASN A 69 12.93 2.81 -10.47
CA ASN A 69 12.86 3.38 -9.12
C ASN A 69 13.20 4.87 -9.11
N VAL A 70 14.24 5.29 -9.85
CA VAL A 70 14.59 6.72 -9.98
C VAL A 70 13.44 7.50 -10.59
N ARG A 71 12.85 6.98 -11.68
CA ARG A 71 11.70 7.63 -12.30
C ARG A 71 10.51 7.70 -11.34
N LEU A 72 10.20 6.61 -10.65
CA LEU A 72 9.11 6.59 -9.67
C LEU A 72 9.32 7.66 -8.59
N ALA A 73 10.53 7.74 -8.02
CA ALA A 73 10.87 8.75 -7.03
C ALA A 73 10.69 10.18 -7.58
N VAL A 74 11.18 10.46 -8.80
CA VAL A 74 11.01 11.77 -9.46
C VAL A 74 9.55 12.11 -9.74
N VAL A 75 8.72 11.11 -10.05
CA VAL A 75 7.29 11.32 -10.30
C VAL A 75 6.55 11.57 -9.00
N MET A 76 6.82 10.78 -7.96
CA MET A 76 6.23 10.95 -6.62
C MET A 76 6.68 12.25 -5.96
N SER A 77 7.92 12.72 -6.18
CA SER A 77 8.40 13.99 -5.63
C SER A 77 7.72 15.23 -6.21
N ARG A 78 6.88 15.07 -7.25
CA ARG A 78 6.06 16.17 -7.80
C ARG A 78 4.78 16.40 -7.00
N ASP A 79 4.44 15.43 -6.15
CA ASP A 79 3.35 15.58 -5.23
C ASP A 79 3.63 16.74 -4.27
N ARG A 80 2.68 17.65 -4.19
CA ARG A 80 2.79 18.83 -3.33
C ARG A 80 2.00 18.69 -2.04
N ASN A 81 1.16 17.66 -1.97
CA ASN A 81 0.32 17.37 -0.83
C ASN A 81 0.72 15.99 -0.32
N ALA A 82 1.25 15.90 0.89
CA ALA A 82 1.37 14.59 1.52
C ALA A 82 -0.03 13.95 1.54
N GLY A 83 -0.10 12.64 1.30
CA GLY A 83 -1.35 11.90 1.52
C GLY A 83 -1.82 12.09 2.97
N ARG A 84 -3.06 11.72 3.27
CA ARG A 84 -3.57 11.84 4.64
C ARG A 84 -4.07 10.51 5.16
N VAL A 85 -3.79 10.29 6.44
CA VAL A 85 -4.37 9.21 7.23
C VAL A 85 -5.48 9.79 8.09
N PHE A 86 -6.62 9.11 8.11
CA PHE A 86 -7.79 9.49 8.88
C PHE A 86 -8.03 8.46 9.96
N GLU A 87 -7.89 8.85 11.22
CA GLU A 87 -8.29 8.02 12.35
C GLU A 87 -9.76 8.32 12.66
N ALA A 88 -10.65 7.38 12.36
CA ALA A 88 -12.09 7.52 12.49
C ALA A 88 -12.62 6.64 13.61
N THR A 89 -13.47 7.19 14.47
CA THR A 89 -14.12 6.46 15.58
C THR A 89 -15.64 6.47 15.38
N THR A 90 -16.26 5.29 15.34
CA THR A 90 -17.71 5.15 15.17
C THR A 90 -18.23 3.80 15.66
N ASP A 91 -19.45 3.76 16.19
CA ASP A 91 -20.19 2.54 16.56
C ASP A 91 -21.08 2.02 15.42
N ARG A 92 -21.22 2.78 14.34
CA ARG A 92 -22.10 2.49 13.20
C ARG A 92 -21.84 1.12 12.57
N TYR A 93 -20.59 0.68 12.62
CA TYR A 93 -20.12 -0.56 11.99
C TYR A 93 -19.77 -1.66 13.00
N ALA A 94 -20.07 -1.48 14.29
CA ALA A 94 -19.74 -2.45 15.34
C ALA A 94 -20.43 -3.83 15.18
N GLY A 95 -21.45 -3.90 14.33
CA GLY A 95 -22.16 -5.14 13.97
C GLY A 95 -21.75 -5.73 12.63
N ASP A 96 -20.73 -5.19 11.95
CA ASP A 96 -20.32 -5.63 10.62
C ASP A 96 -19.78 -7.09 10.68
N PRO A 97 -20.49 -8.07 10.08
CA PRO A 97 -20.07 -9.47 10.13
C PRO A 97 -18.88 -9.77 9.20
N SER A 98 -18.41 -8.78 8.45
CA SER A 98 -17.35 -8.96 7.45
C SER A 98 -16.01 -9.37 8.04
N GLY A 99 -15.79 -9.20 9.34
CA GLY A 99 -14.63 -9.79 10.02
C GLY A 99 -14.50 -11.29 9.74
N ALA A 100 -15.61 -12.04 9.65
CA ALA A 100 -15.58 -13.48 9.33
C ALA A 100 -15.17 -13.80 7.88
N GLN A 101 -15.22 -12.81 6.98
CA GLN A 101 -14.83 -12.92 5.57
C GLN A 101 -13.39 -12.45 5.35
N ASN A 102 -12.81 -11.73 6.31
CA ASN A 102 -11.43 -11.27 6.27
C ASN A 102 -10.51 -12.32 6.91
N VAL A 103 -9.35 -12.57 6.29
CA VAL A 103 -8.39 -13.61 6.73
C VAL A 103 -7.92 -13.40 8.18
N HIS A 104 -7.90 -12.17 8.67
CA HIS A 104 -7.44 -11.80 10.01
C HIS A 104 -8.56 -11.31 10.93
N GLY A 105 -9.82 -11.49 10.54
CA GLY A 105 -10.94 -11.16 11.40
C GLY A 105 -11.33 -9.68 11.43
N HIS A 106 -10.76 -8.85 10.56
CA HIS A 106 -10.99 -7.40 10.57
C HIS A 106 -12.30 -7.01 9.88
N PRO A 107 -13.27 -6.38 10.57
CA PRO A 107 -14.46 -5.81 9.95
C PRO A 107 -14.14 -4.52 9.18
N GLY A 108 -15.11 -4.00 8.42
CA GLY A 108 -14.95 -2.75 7.65
C GLY A 108 -15.47 -2.82 6.21
N LYS A 109 -15.97 -3.97 5.76
CA LYS A 109 -16.58 -4.10 4.42
C LYS A 109 -17.75 -3.15 4.25
N GLN A 110 -18.60 -3.03 5.27
CA GLN A 110 -19.77 -2.16 5.19
C GLN A 110 -19.35 -0.69 5.09
N PHE A 111 -18.31 -0.29 5.82
CA PHE A 111 -17.73 1.05 5.70
C PHE A 111 -17.26 1.31 4.26
N ALA A 112 -16.44 0.41 3.70
CA ALA A 112 -15.94 0.53 2.34
C ALA A 112 -17.09 0.61 1.31
N GLN A 113 -18.11 -0.24 1.48
CA GLN A 113 -19.27 -0.25 0.59
C GLN A 113 -20.09 1.05 0.68
N GLU A 114 -20.36 1.55 1.88
CA GLU A 114 -21.10 2.81 2.06
C GLU A 114 -20.34 4.00 1.45
N PHE A 115 -19.00 3.97 1.49
CA PHE A 115 -18.19 5.00 0.84
C PHE A 115 -18.20 4.87 -0.69
N ILE A 116 -18.13 3.66 -1.24
CA ILE A 116 -18.34 3.43 -2.69
C ILE A 116 -19.70 3.98 -3.13
N ASP A 117 -20.75 3.69 -2.38
CA ASP A 117 -22.11 4.13 -2.72
C ASP A 117 -22.23 5.66 -2.64
N PHE A 118 -21.55 6.30 -1.67
CA PHE A 118 -21.43 7.75 -1.59
C PHE A 118 -20.74 8.35 -2.82
N LEU A 119 -19.60 7.79 -3.23
CA LEU A 119 -18.87 8.25 -4.42
C LEU A 119 -19.71 8.08 -5.69
N LYS A 120 -20.40 6.95 -5.85
CA LYS A 120 -21.33 6.70 -6.97
C LYS A 120 -22.48 7.70 -7.01
N ALA A 121 -23.01 8.10 -5.86
CA ALA A 121 -24.08 9.09 -5.81
C ALA A 121 -23.63 10.48 -6.27
N GLN A 122 -22.35 10.83 -6.07
CA GLN A 122 -21.77 12.11 -6.51
C GLN A 122 -21.34 12.11 -7.98
N ASP A 123 -20.67 11.04 -8.45
CA ASP A 123 -20.03 11.00 -9.77
C ASP A 123 -20.75 10.16 -10.83
N GLY A 124 -21.79 9.40 -10.43
CA GLY A 124 -22.44 8.44 -11.30
C GLY A 124 -21.47 7.38 -11.82
N ALA A 125 -21.47 7.16 -13.15
CA ALA A 125 -20.63 6.15 -13.82
C ALA A 125 -19.22 6.66 -14.22
N ARG A 126 -18.80 7.86 -13.75
CA ARG A 126 -17.55 8.49 -14.20
C ARG A 126 -16.30 7.85 -13.62
N LEU A 127 -16.36 7.35 -12.37
CA LEU A 127 -15.26 6.67 -11.73
C LEU A 127 -15.46 5.15 -11.84
N GLU A 128 -14.43 4.45 -12.32
CA GLU A 128 -14.37 2.99 -12.19
C GLU A 128 -13.98 2.66 -10.75
N MET A 129 -14.84 1.92 -10.05
CA MET A 129 -14.61 1.49 -8.66
C MET A 129 -14.59 -0.03 -8.60
N GLY A 130 -13.59 -0.57 -7.90
CA GLY A 130 -13.54 -1.98 -7.55
C GLY A 130 -14.60 -2.35 -6.49
N GLU A 131 -14.80 -3.64 -6.31
CA GLU A 131 -15.55 -4.14 -5.16
C GLU A 131 -14.69 -4.04 -3.88
N PRO A 132 -15.31 -3.98 -2.68
CA PRO A 132 -14.58 -4.13 -1.43
C PRO A 132 -13.87 -5.48 -1.35
N VAL A 133 -12.55 -5.44 -1.19
CA VAL A 133 -11.69 -6.61 -1.00
C VAL A 133 -11.12 -6.60 0.43
N GLY A 134 -11.05 -7.77 1.05
CA GLY A 134 -10.42 -7.96 2.35
C GLY A 134 -8.91 -8.10 2.22
N GLU A 135 -8.17 -7.33 3.00
CA GLU A 135 -6.71 -7.28 3.09
C GLU A 135 -6.23 -7.65 4.50
N ASP A 136 -4.91 -7.79 4.67
CA ASP A 136 -4.32 -8.22 5.94
C ASP A 136 -4.75 -7.37 7.16
N TYR A 137 -5.00 -6.08 6.94
CA TYR A 137 -5.31 -5.13 8.02
C TYR A 137 -6.76 -4.62 8.00
N GLY A 138 -7.60 -5.11 7.09
CA GLY A 138 -8.98 -4.65 6.96
C GLY A 138 -9.56 -4.80 5.56
N TRP A 139 -10.18 -3.74 5.06
CA TRP A 139 -10.88 -3.73 3.78
C TRP A 139 -10.37 -2.58 2.90
N GLY A 140 -10.65 -2.65 1.61
CA GLY A 140 -10.38 -1.53 0.71
C GLY A 140 -10.92 -1.76 -0.68
N PHE A 141 -10.75 -0.75 -1.53
CA PHE A 141 -11.16 -0.83 -2.92
C PHE A 141 -10.33 0.11 -3.80
N ALA A 142 -10.25 -0.25 -5.09
CA ALA A 142 -9.56 0.55 -6.09
C ALA A 142 -10.50 1.58 -6.75
N ILE A 143 -9.96 2.74 -7.12
CA ILE A 143 -10.62 3.77 -7.92
C ILE A 143 -9.73 4.09 -9.15
N GLY A 144 -10.33 4.16 -10.33
CA GLY A 144 -9.68 4.49 -11.60
C GLY A 144 -9.29 3.29 -12.46
N GLU A 145 -8.64 3.54 -13.60
CA GLU A 145 -8.27 2.48 -14.56
C GLU A 145 -7.22 1.52 -13.97
N LYS A 146 -7.57 0.23 -13.93
CA LYS A 146 -6.72 -0.91 -13.53
C LYS A 146 -5.39 -1.01 -14.30
N GLY A 147 -5.21 -0.28 -15.40
CA GLY A 147 -4.09 -0.43 -16.33
C GLY A 147 -2.79 0.24 -15.91
N PHE A 148 -2.84 1.40 -15.24
CA PHE A 148 -1.64 2.23 -15.04
C PHE A 148 -1.37 2.73 -13.63
N SER A 149 -2.41 2.92 -12.79
CA SER A 149 -2.26 3.38 -11.40
C SER A 149 -3.63 3.45 -10.71
N PRO A 150 -4.23 2.33 -10.27
CA PRO A 150 -5.42 2.45 -9.44
C PRO A 150 -5.06 3.22 -8.16
N LEU A 151 -5.91 4.18 -7.80
CA LEU A 151 -5.89 4.78 -6.49
C LEU A 151 -6.51 3.77 -5.52
N TRP A 152 -5.89 3.53 -4.37
CA TRP A 152 -6.39 2.60 -3.38
C TRP A 152 -7.00 3.35 -2.21
N VAL A 153 -8.18 2.90 -1.76
CA VAL A 153 -8.79 3.36 -0.52
C VAL A 153 -8.73 2.23 0.48
N ALA A 154 -8.00 2.43 1.57
CA ALA A 154 -7.86 1.49 2.67
C ALA A 154 -8.80 1.85 3.84
N VAL A 155 -9.36 0.83 4.46
CA VAL A 155 -10.21 0.88 5.67
C VAL A 155 -9.69 -0.20 6.62
N ALA A 156 -8.76 0.17 7.50
CA ALA A 156 -8.17 -0.75 8.46
C ALA A 156 -8.87 -0.65 9.82
N HIS A 157 -9.29 -1.77 10.40
CA HIS A 157 -9.90 -1.78 11.73
C HIS A 157 -8.80 -1.81 12.80
N ALA A 158 -8.67 -0.73 13.57
CA ALA A 158 -7.63 -0.54 14.58
C ALA A 158 -7.99 -1.12 15.96
N GLY A 159 -9.27 -1.43 16.21
CA GLY A 159 -9.73 -2.03 17.45
C GLY A 159 -10.85 -1.22 18.10
N LYS A 160 -11.15 -1.54 19.37
CA LYS A 160 -12.06 -0.73 20.18
C LYS A 160 -11.29 0.41 20.85
N PRO A 161 -11.86 1.62 20.94
CA PRO A 161 -11.27 2.70 21.71
C PRO A 161 -11.15 2.28 23.18
N LEU A 162 -10.17 2.88 23.86
CA LEU A 162 -9.91 2.64 25.27
C LEU A 162 -11.11 3.07 26.14
N ARG A 163 -11.94 2.07 26.53
CA ARG A 163 -13.00 2.01 27.57
C ARG A 163 -14.41 1.84 26.99
N ASP A 164 -15.11 0.79 27.45
CA ASP A 164 -16.56 0.52 27.60
C ASP A 164 -17.59 1.06 26.60
N GLU A 165 -17.19 1.71 25.51
CA GLU A 165 -18.06 2.24 24.47
C GLU A 165 -18.17 1.23 23.31
N PRO A 166 -19.33 1.16 22.65
CA PRO A 166 -19.53 0.29 21.48
C PRO A 166 -18.82 0.81 20.22
N ALA A 167 -18.13 1.95 20.30
CA ALA A 167 -17.40 2.52 19.19
C ALA A 167 -16.22 1.63 18.78
N GLU A 168 -15.83 1.72 17.52
CA GLU A 168 -14.66 1.07 16.94
C GLU A 168 -13.81 2.13 16.23
N ASP A 169 -12.50 1.91 16.25
CA ASP A 169 -11.50 2.76 15.61
C ASP A 169 -11.12 2.16 14.26
N TYR A 170 -11.09 3.02 13.26
CA TYR A 170 -10.74 2.73 11.88
C TYR A 170 -9.64 3.68 11.41
N ILE A 171 -8.67 3.16 10.68
CA ILE A 171 -7.65 3.94 9.98
C ILE A 171 -8.00 3.92 8.50
N LEU A 172 -8.24 5.10 7.93
CA LEU A 172 -8.60 5.26 6.53
C LEU A 172 -7.46 5.98 5.81
N ALA A 173 -7.13 5.54 4.61
CA ALA A 173 -6.11 6.18 3.79
C ALA A 173 -6.47 6.09 2.31
N VAL A 174 -6.10 7.11 1.55
CA VAL A 174 -6.26 7.15 0.10
C VAL A 174 -4.86 7.17 -0.51
N THR A 175 -4.38 6.02 -0.93
CA THR A 175 -2.98 5.83 -1.31
C THR A 175 -2.82 5.65 -2.81
N LEU A 176 -1.74 6.23 -3.34
CA LEU A 176 -1.30 5.98 -4.70
C LEU A 176 -0.41 4.74 -4.69
N GLU A 177 -0.89 3.62 -5.24
CA GLU A 177 -0.11 2.38 -5.25
C GLU A 177 0.83 2.33 -6.46
N PRO A 178 2.15 2.37 -6.24
CA PRO A 178 3.10 2.18 -7.33
C PRO A 178 3.11 0.71 -7.80
N PRO A 179 3.15 0.44 -9.12
CA PRO A 179 3.20 -0.92 -9.65
C PRO A 179 4.41 -1.69 -9.13
N LEU A 180 4.24 -2.98 -8.86
CA LEU A 180 5.37 -3.85 -8.45
C LEU A 180 6.39 -4.05 -9.58
N LEU A 181 5.92 -4.17 -10.82
CA LEU A 181 6.75 -4.53 -11.97
C LEU A 181 7.54 -3.33 -12.51
N PRO A 182 8.88 -3.44 -12.73
CA PRO A 182 9.72 -2.31 -13.16
C PRO A 182 9.26 -1.60 -14.44
N TRP A 183 8.84 -2.35 -15.47
CA TRP A 183 8.35 -1.76 -16.72
C TRP A 183 7.03 -0.99 -16.54
N ARG A 184 6.18 -1.39 -15.59
CA ARG A 184 4.97 -0.64 -15.24
C ARG A 184 5.31 0.62 -14.45
N ARG A 185 6.31 0.58 -13.56
CA ARG A 185 6.85 1.79 -12.88
C ARG A 185 7.38 2.82 -13.89
N LEU A 186 7.95 2.38 -15.00
CA LEU A 186 8.39 3.27 -16.09
C LEU A 186 7.25 3.97 -16.82
N ALA A 187 6.06 3.37 -16.85
CA ALA A 187 4.87 3.99 -17.44
C ALA A 187 3.92 4.60 -16.41
N TYR A 188 4.23 4.46 -15.11
CA TYR A 188 3.39 4.92 -14.00
C TYR A 188 3.14 6.43 -14.07
N LYS A 189 1.88 6.81 -13.91
CA LYS A 189 1.39 8.19 -13.88
C LYS A 189 0.39 8.29 -12.72
N PRO A 190 0.82 8.70 -11.52
CA PRO A 190 -0.08 8.89 -10.40
C PRO A 190 -1.03 10.06 -10.71
N ASP A 191 -2.27 9.92 -10.28
CA ASP A 191 -3.27 10.97 -10.35
C ASP A 191 -3.43 11.61 -8.96
N PHE A 192 -2.53 12.57 -8.65
CA PHE A 192 -2.56 13.31 -7.39
C PHE A 192 -3.85 14.10 -7.21
N ALA A 193 -4.39 14.64 -8.30
CA ALA A 193 -5.63 15.42 -8.25
C ALA A 193 -6.83 14.52 -7.89
N LEU A 194 -6.87 13.31 -8.43
CA LEU A 194 -7.88 12.32 -8.04
C LEU A 194 -7.71 11.91 -6.58
N ARG A 195 -6.49 11.64 -6.10
CA ARG A 195 -6.26 11.36 -4.67
C ARG A 195 -6.83 12.47 -3.79
N ASP A 196 -6.43 13.72 -4.03
CA ASP A 196 -6.83 14.87 -3.22
C ASP A 196 -8.35 15.08 -3.24
N ASP A 197 -8.99 14.83 -4.39
CA ASP A 197 -10.44 14.86 -4.55
C ASP A 197 -11.13 13.76 -3.74
N ILE A 198 -10.64 12.52 -3.80
CA ILE A 198 -11.19 11.40 -3.02
C ILE A 198 -10.97 11.61 -1.52
N GLU A 199 -9.84 12.13 -1.08
CA GLU A 199 -9.62 12.47 0.33
C GLU A 199 -10.59 13.55 0.82
N ARG A 200 -10.83 14.59 0.01
CA ARG A 200 -11.85 15.61 0.32
C ARG A 200 -13.23 14.97 0.45
N ARG A 201 -13.59 14.06 -0.45
CA ARG A 201 -14.89 13.37 -0.42
C ARG A 201 -14.99 12.37 0.72
N LEU A 202 -13.87 11.79 1.15
CA LEU A 202 -13.82 10.98 2.36
C LEU A 202 -14.16 11.83 3.59
N ILE A 203 -13.62 13.05 3.68
CA ILE A 203 -13.97 14.01 4.73
C ILE A 203 -15.47 14.33 4.68
N GLU A 204 -16.02 14.64 3.50
CA GLU A 204 -17.45 14.91 3.32
C GLU A 204 -18.31 13.70 3.73
N PHE A 205 -17.90 12.49 3.35
CA PHE A 205 -18.55 11.26 3.75
C PHE A 205 -18.56 11.11 5.27
N LEU A 206 -17.42 11.25 5.93
CA LEU A 206 -17.29 11.15 7.39
C LEU A 206 -18.21 12.14 8.11
N TYR A 207 -18.22 13.41 7.68
CA TYR A 207 -19.14 14.41 8.21
C TYR A 207 -20.60 14.06 7.96
N SER A 208 -20.96 13.60 6.75
CA SER A 208 -22.34 13.23 6.40
C SER A 208 -22.87 12.04 7.19
N ARG A 209 -21.97 11.20 7.71
CA ARG A 209 -22.30 10.04 8.54
C ARG A 209 -22.19 10.32 10.04
N GLY A 210 -21.76 11.52 10.44
CA GLY A 210 -21.53 11.87 11.84
C GLY A 210 -20.39 11.07 12.48
N VAL A 211 -19.42 10.63 11.69
CA VAL A 211 -18.25 9.89 12.16
C VAL A 211 -17.22 10.88 12.70
N SER A 212 -16.74 10.66 13.93
CA SER A 212 -15.66 11.46 14.50
C SER A 212 -14.33 11.04 13.88
N PHE A 213 -13.48 11.99 13.49
CA PHE A 213 -12.18 11.67 12.93
C PHE A 213 -11.10 12.73 13.23
N VAL A 214 -9.85 12.28 13.23
CA VAL A 214 -8.65 13.11 13.25
C VAL A 214 -7.86 12.83 11.97
N THR A 215 -7.20 13.86 11.43
CA THR A 215 -6.35 13.72 10.24
C THR A 215 -4.89 13.88 10.61
N GLU A 216 -4.05 12.94 10.20
CA GLU A 216 -2.60 13.05 10.23
C GLU A 216 -2.07 13.12 8.79
N ALA A 217 -0.97 13.84 8.59
CA ALA A 217 -0.24 13.73 7.34
C ALA A 217 0.30 12.30 7.24
N GLU A 218 0.09 11.67 6.09
CA GLU A 218 0.83 10.47 5.71
C GLU A 218 2.29 10.92 5.58
N ASP A 219 3.06 10.74 6.65
CA ASP A 219 4.51 10.89 6.61
C ASP A 219 5.02 9.83 5.63
N TRP A 220 5.09 10.18 4.35
CA TRP A 220 6.09 9.61 3.46
C TRP A 220 7.40 9.78 4.20
N VAL A 221 8.00 8.65 4.59
CA VAL A 221 9.29 8.64 5.29
C VAL A 221 10.32 9.24 4.35
N ASP A 222 10.44 10.56 4.38
CA ASP A 222 11.63 11.25 3.97
C ASP A 222 12.72 10.76 4.95
N PRO A 223 13.82 10.14 4.48
CA PRO A 223 14.89 9.68 5.36
C PRO A 223 15.60 10.83 6.10
N GLU A 224 15.26 12.08 5.82
CA GLU A 224 15.76 13.21 6.59
C GLU A 224 14.99 13.36 7.92
N PRO A 225 15.69 13.31 9.07
CA PRO A 225 15.05 13.54 10.35
C PRO A 225 14.51 14.98 10.39
N THR A 226 13.19 15.12 10.37
CA THR A 226 12.54 16.40 10.65
C THR A 226 12.93 16.83 12.06
N SER A 227 13.78 17.86 12.15
CA SER A 227 14.36 18.36 13.39
C SER A 227 13.40 19.20 14.22
N HIS A 228 12.10 19.16 13.91
CA HIS A 228 11.09 19.97 14.58
C HIS A 228 9.94 19.08 15.07
N PRO A 229 9.80 18.88 16.39
CA PRO A 229 8.57 18.30 16.91
C PRO A 229 7.39 19.21 16.54
N ALA A 230 6.27 18.60 16.13
CA ALA A 230 5.04 19.30 15.81
C ALA A 230 4.59 20.20 16.98
N PRO A 231 4.12 21.44 16.71
CA PRO A 231 3.62 22.32 17.75
C PRO A 231 2.38 21.67 18.39
N ARG A 232 2.48 21.40 19.69
CA ARG A 232 1.34 20.99 20.52
C ARG A 232 0.50 22.24 20.79
N PHE A 233 -0.73 22.26 20.29
CA PHE A 233 -1.79 23.13 20.79
C PHE A 233 -2.99 22.26 21.18
#